data_AF-A0A1Q3VPA8-F1
#
_entry.id   AF-A0A1Q3VPA8-F1
#
_cell.length_a   1.000
_cell.length_b   1.000
_cell.length_c   1.000
_cell.angle_alpha   90.00
_cell.angle_beta   90.00
_cell.angle_gamma   90.00
#
_symmetry.space_group_name_H-M   'P 1'
#
loop_
_entity.id
_entity.type
_entity.pdbx_description
1 polymer ?
#
loop_
_entity_poly.entity_id
_entity_poly.type
_entity_poly.pdbx_seq_one_letter_code
_entity_poly.pdbx_strand_id
1 'polypeptide(L)' 'MRITEEFLASGLSARGGYSRRQLELLGVSWPPLKDWMRSVMDGIIADEVAAEFVGLAKRNACEQVDVR' A
#
# COMPACT_ATOMS: atom_id res chain seq x y z
N MET A 1 2.25 -3.50 14.09
CA MET A 1 2.50 -4.42 12.94
C MET A 1 3.86 -4.15 12.26
N ARG A 2 4.64 -5.16 11.85
CA ARG A 2 5.84 -5.00 10.99
C ARG A 2 5.45 -5.03 9.52
N ILE A 3 6.00 -4.14 8.71
CA ILE A 3 5.83 -4.16 7.26
C ILE A 3 6.69 -5.29 6.69
N THR A 4 6.03 -6.33 6.22
CA THR A 4 6.63 -7.47 5.53
C THR A 4 6.19 -7.49 4.06
N GLU A 5 6.91 -8.23 3.21
CA GLU A 5 6.54 -8.39 1.81
C GLU A 5 5.15 -9.01 1.65
N GLU A 6 4.80 -9.98 2.49
CA GLU A 6 3.47 -10.60 2.58
C GLU A 6 2.38 -9.60 2.97
N PHE A 7 2.67 -8.66 3.87
CA PHE A 7 1.74 -7.59 4.22
C PHE A 7 1.52 -6.63 3.03
N LEU A 8 2.61 -6.22 2.37
CA LEU A 8 2.51 -5.39 1.16
C LEU A 8 1.69 -6.13 0.08
N ALA A 9 1.97 -7.42 -0.14
CA ALA A 9 1.22 -8.25 -1.08
C ALA A 9 -0.28 -8.32 -0.77
N SER A 10 -0.67 -8.33 0.52
CA SER A 10 -2.08 -8.32 0.93
C SER A 10 -2.82 -7.01 0.56
N GLY A 11 -2.07 -5.93 0.37
CA GLY A 11 -2.58 -4.63 -0.08
C GLY A 11 -2.49 -4.39 -1.58
N LEU A 12 -2.05 -5.37 -2.37
CA LEU A 12 -2.07 -5.27 -3.83
C LEU A 12 -3.50 -5.22 -4.35
N SER A 13 -3.77 -4.30 -5.27
CA SER A 13 -4.98 -4.34 -6.08
C SER A 13 -4.96 -5.52 -7.06
N ALA A 14 -6.11 -5.82 -7.66
CA ALA A 14 -6.23 -6.87 -8.68
C ALA A 14 -5.30 -6.69 -9.90
N ARG A 15 -4.80 -5.46 -10.14
CA ARG A 15 -3.84 -5.13 -11.21
C ARG A 15 -2.39 -5.09 -10.72
N GLY A 16 -2.12 -5.42 -9.45
CA GLY A 16 -0.77 -5.43 -8.88
C GLY A 16 -0.22 -4.05 -8.49
N GLY A 17 -1.07 -3.03 -8.34
CA GLY A 17 -0.67 -1.67 -7.96
C GLY A 17 -1.15 -1.26 -6.57
N TYR A 18 -0.50 -0.21 -6.01
CA TYR A 18 -0.89 0.46 -4.77
C TYR A 18 -1.48 1.84 -5.05
N SER A 19 -2.45 2.23 -4.24
CA SER A 19 -3.07 3.56 -4.32
C SER A 19 -2.20 4.63 -3.64
N ARG A 20 -2.30 5.89 -4.08
CA ARG A 20 -1.59 7.02 -3.44
C ARG A 20 -1.81 7.06 -1.92
N ARG A 21 -3.06 6.89 -1.48
CA ARG A 21 -3.41 6.90 -0.06
C ARG A 21 -2.78 5.74 0.72
N GLN A 22 -2.59 4.58 0.09
CA GLN A 22 -1.87 3.45 0.70
C GLN A 22 -0.39 3.78 0.89
N LEU A 23 0.23 4.48 -0.07
CA LEU A 23 1.63 4.92 0.03
C LEU A 23 1.81 5.98 1.12
N GLU A 24 0.88 6.93 1.21
CA GLU A 24 0.89 7.96 2.27
C GLU A 24 0.76 7.36 3.68
N LEU A 25 -0.05 6.30 3.84
CA LEU A 25 -0.15 5.55 5.10
C LEU A 25 1.17 4.89 5.52
N LEU A 26 2.00 4.50 4.55
CA LEU A 26 3.34 3.96 4.78
C LEU A 26 4.41 5.05 4.91
N GLY A 27 4.03 6.33 4.84
CA GLY A 27 4.96 7.47 4.86
C GLY A 27 5.74 7.66 3.56
N VAL A 28 5.32 7.00 2.48
CA VAL A 28 5.96 7.10 1.17
C VAL A 28 5.45 8.36 0.48
N SER A 29 6.36 9.30 0.24
CA SER A 29 6.04 10.50 -0.52
C SER A 29 5.67 10.15 -1.96
N TRP A 30 4.62 10.78 -2.48
CA TRP A 30 4.24 10.67 -3.88
C TRP A 30 4.99 11.71 -4.73
N PRO A 31 5.57 11.34 -5.88
CA PRO A 31 5.59 10.01 -6.50
C PRO A 31 6.58 9.06 -5.77
N PRO A 32 6.22 7.78 -5.63
CA PRO A 32 7.09 6.82 -4.99
C PRO A 32 8.42 6.71 -5.74
N LEU A 33 9.53 6.76 -5.00
CA LEU A 33 10.84 6.50 -5.56
C LEU A 33 10.93 5.05 -6.05
N LYS A 34 11.83 4.81 -7.01
CA LYS A 34 12.23 3.46 -7.39
C LYS A 34 12.73 2.76 -6.11
N ASP A 35 12.21 1.56 -5.84
CA ASP A 35 12.50 0.78 -4.63
C ASP A 35 11.96 1.34 -3.30
N TRP A 36 10.90 2.16 -3.30
CA TRP A 36 10.23 2.62 -2.07
C TRP A 36 9.83 1.48 -1.12
N MET A 37 9.49 0.31 -1.66
CA MET A 37 9.16 -0.88 -0.87
C MET A 37 10.30 -1.23 0.09
N ARG A 38 11.56 -1.16 -0.38
CA ARG A 38 12.73 -1.41 0.49
C ARG A 38 12.91 -0.36 1.57
N SER A 39 12.44 0.87 1.34
CA SER A 39 12.55 1.96 2.32
C SER A 39 11.55 1.82 3.48
N VAL A 40 10.42 1.15 3.24
CA VAL A 40 9.40 0.90 4.27
C VAL A 40 9.42 -0.53 4.80
N MET A 41 10.09 -1.45 4.11
CA MET A 41 10.31 -2.82 4.56
C MET A 41 11.00 -2.81 5.92
N ASP A 42 10.56 -3.70 6.81
CA ASP A 42 10.98 -3.73 8.22
C ASP A 42 10.55 -2.53 9.08
N GLY A 43 9.82 -1.58 8.50
CA GLY A 43 9.16 -0.51 9.24
C GLY A 43 8.09 -1.06 10.19
N ILE A 44 7.89 -0.38 11.31
CA ILE A 44 6.80 -0.68 12.25
C ILE A 44 5.70 0.35 12.02
N ILE A 45 4.49 -0.12 11.74
CA ILE A 45 3.29 0.70 11.63
C ILE A 45 2.27 0.29 12.69
N ALA A 46 1.38 1.21 13.03
CA ALA A 46 0.25 0.91 13.90
C ALA A 46 -0.73 -0.05 13.21
N ASP A 47 -1.37 -0.91 13.99
CA ASP A 47 -2.31 -1.90 13.49
C ASP A 47 -3.56 -1.28 12.83
N GLU A 48 -3.95 -0.07 13.26
CA GLU A 48 -4.98 0.73 12.60
C GLU A 48 -4.60 1.12 11.16
N VAL A 49 -3.34 1.50 10.95
CA VAL A 49 -2.78 1.86 9.63
C VAL A 49 -2.73 0.62 8.75
N ALA A 50 -2.35 -0.52 9.33
CA ALA A 50 -2.33 -1.80 8.63
C ALA A 50 -3.74 -2.23 8.16
N ALA A 51 -4.75 -2.07 9.02
CA ALA A 51 -6.14 -2.38 8.68
C ALA A 51 -6.69 -1.46 7.58
N GLU A 52 -6.42 -0.15 7.66
CA GLU A 52 -6.77 0.83 6.64
C GLU A 52 -6.12 0.51 5.29
N PHE A 53 -4.83 0.13 5.29
CA PHE A 53 -4.07 -0.22 4.10
C PHE A 53 -4.70 -1.40 3.33
N VAL A 54 -5.05 -2.48 4.03
CA VAL A 54 -5.72 -3.65 3.44
C VAL A 54 -7.16 -3.31 3.03
N GLY A 55 -7.86 -2.50 3.81
CA GLY A 55 -9.21 -2.02 3.49
C GLY A 55 -9.26 -1.19 2.20
N LEU A 56 -8.25 -0.35 1.95
CA LEU A 56 -8.12 0.41 0.71
C LEU A 56 -7.90 -0.49 -0.51
N ALA A 57 -7.12 -1.56 -0.39
CA ALA A 57 -6.90 -2.51 -1.49
C ALA A 57 -8.22 -3.16 -1.95
N LYS A 58 -9.06 -3.59 -1.00
CA LYS A 58 -10.38 -4.19 -1.29
C LYS A 58 -11.36 -3.20 -1.90
N ARG A 59 -11.36 -1.94 -1.45
CA ARG A 59 -12.20 -0.87 -2.00
C ARG A 59 -11.83 -0.54 -3.45
N ASN A 60 -10.53 -0.40 -3.73
CA ASN A 60 -10.06 -0.08 -5.07
C ASN A 60 -10.13 -1.27 -6.06
N ALA A 61 -10.21 -2.51 -5.57
CA ALA A 61 -10.50 -3.68 -6.39
C ALA A 61 -11.90 -3.63 -7.04
N CYS A 62 -12.82 -2.81 -6.49
CA CYS A 62 -14.14 -2.57 -7.05
C CYS A 62 -14.24 -1.25 -7.84
N GLU A 63 -13.40 -0.24 -7.56
CA GLU A 63 -13.66 1.15 -8.00
C GLU A 63 -12.68 1.77 -9.02
N GLN A 64 -11.52 1.18 -9.36
CA GLN A 64 -10.54 1.87 -10.23
C GLN A 64 -10.42 1.24 -11.63
N VAL A 65 -11.45 1.46 -12.45
CA VAL A 65 -11.29 1.59 -13.91
C VAL A 65 -11.03 3.07 -14.18
N ASP A 66 -9.78 3.49 -14.42
CA ASP A 66 -9.51 4.55 -15.42
C ASP A 66 -8.00 4.81 -15.67
N VAL A 67 -7.68 4.95 -16.96
CA VAL A 67 -6.68 5.83 -17.64
C VAL A 67 -5.23 5.86 -17.10
N ARG A 68 -4.20 5.52 -17.88
CA ARG A 68 -3.93 5.85 -19.30
C ARG A 68 -2.90 4.92 -19.94
#